data_AF-A0A5C7FEW6-F1
#
_entry.id   AF-A0A5C7FEW6-F1
#
_cell.length_a   1.000
_cell.length_b   1.000
_cell.length_c   1.000
_cell.angle_alpha   90.00
_cell.angle_beta   90.00
_cell.angle_gamma   90.00
#
_symmetry.space_group_name_H-M   'P 1'
#
loop_
_entity.id
_entity.type
_entity.pdbx_description
1 polymer ?
#
loop_
_entity_poly.entity_id
_entity_poly.type
_entity_poly.pdbx_seq_one_letter_code
_entity_poly.pdbx_strand_id
1 'polypeptide(L)'
;METRIQQYRFSDSKAGIVTAAAVHLMCGTIFYMLSDEPLLSSGRPQLLWAIGLILLVLFRYYSWKNTSMNLLIVAGYIAGLIFEWLTFGIPEAAMTLNMTGYNKGFITTAIVQTLPWLYAGLRVCCTLLLVHVAREGARL
;
A
#
# COMPACT_ATOMS: atom_id res chain seq x y z
N MET A 1 12.95 -17.22 -28.39
CA MET A 1 11.65 -17.55 -27.76
C MET A 1 11.65 -17.17 -26.29
N GLU A 2 12.72 -17.48 -25.56
CA GLU A 2 12.92 -17.13 -24.13
C GLU A 2 12.78 -15.63 -23.82
N THR A 3 13.30 -14.75 -24.68
CA THR A 3 13.20 -13.28 -24.53
C THR A 3 11.76 -12.77 -24.55
N ARG A 4 10.86 -13.38 -25.33
CA ARG A 4 9.44 -13.00 -25.32
C ARG A 4 8.77 -13.42 -24.02
N ILE A 5 9.05 -14.63 -23.53
CA ILE A 5 8.48 -15.15 -22.27
C ILE A 5 8.93 -14.28 -21.08
N GLN A 6 10.19 -13.86 -21.04
CA GLN A 6 10.70 -12.97 -19.99
C GLN A 6 10.03 -11.59 -20.03
N GLN A 7 9.83 -11.02 -21.23
CA GLN A 7 9.12 -9.74 -21.39
C GLN A 7 7.66 -9.81 -20.92
N TYR A 8 6.95 -10.90 -21.22
CA TYR A 8 5.58 -11.11 -20.73
C TYR A 8 5.53 -11.21 -19.20
N ARG A 9 6.39 -12.03 -18.59
CA ARG A 9 6.46 -12.17 -17.13
C ARG A 9 6.74 -10.85 -16.42
N PHE A 10 7.61 -10.03 -17.00
CA PHE A 10 7.90 -8.70 -16.45
C PHE A 10 6.72 -7.75 -16.61
N SER A 11 6.03 -7.77 -17.74
CA SER A 11 4.82 -6.97 -17.95
C SER A 11 3.73 -7.30 -16.93
N ASP A 12 3.50 -8.58 -16.67
CA ASP A 12 2.54 -9.05 -15.66
C ASP A 12 2.97 -8.62 -14.25
N SER A 13 4.26 -8.76 -13.94
CA SER A 13 4.82 -8.29 -12.66
C SER A 13 4.63 -6.79 -12.49
N LYS A 14 4.87 -6.01 -13.54
CA LYS A 14 4.75 -4.55 -13.55
C LYS A 14 3.31 -4.10 -13.26
N ALA A 15 2.29 -4.87 -13.66
CA ALA A 15 0.90 -4.62 -13.28
C ALA A 15 0.69 -4.66 -11.76
N GLY A 16 1.50 -5.41 -11.02
CA GLY A 16 1.50 -5.42 -9.56
C GLY A 16 1.80 -4.05 -8.92
N ILE A 17 2.51 -3.15 -9.60
CA ILE A 17 2.72 -1.77 -9.13
C ILE A 17 1.41 -0.98 -9.16
N VAL A 18 0.57 -1.21 -10.17
CA VAL A 18 -0.75 -0.57 -10.27
C VAL A 18 -1.65 -1.07 -9.16
N THR A 19 -1.63 -2.37 -8.87
CA THR A 19 -2.34 -2.94 -7.71
C THR A 19 -1.87 -2.32 -6.41
N ALA A 20 -0.55 -2.21 -6.19
CA ALA A 20 0.00 -1.56 -5.01
C ALA A 20 -0.47 -0.10 -4.93
N ALA A 21 -0.40 0.66 -6.02
CA ALA A 21 -0.89 2.03 -6.06
C ALA A 21 -2.38 2.14 -5.71
N ALA A 22 -3.23 1.30 -6.31
CA ALA A 22 -4.66 1.26 -6.04
C ALA A 22 -4.96 0.97 -4.57
N VAL A 23 -4.26 0.00 -3.97
CA VAL A 23 -4.39 -0.31 -2.54
C VAL A 23 -4.08 0.91 -1.68
N HIS A 24 -3.00 1.65 -1.95
CA HIS A 24 -2.68 2.85 -1.19
C HIS A 24 -3.71 3.95 -1.35
N LEU A 25 -4.21 4.16 -2.57
CA LEU A 25 -5.24 5.15 -2.83
C LEU A 25 -6.54 4.80 -2.08
N MET A 26 -6.98 3.54 -2.16
CA MET A 26 -8.16 3.05 -1.46
C MET A 26 -8.01 3.13 0.06
N CYS A 27 -6.88 2.69 0.62
CA CYS A 27 -6.62 2.79 2.05
C CYS A 27 -6.57 4.25 2.50
N GLY A 28 -5.93 5.15 1.75
CA GLY A 28 -5.95 6.59 2.04
C GLY A 28 -7.37 7.14 2.10
N THR A 29 -8.21 6.77 1.14
CA THR A 29 -9.63 7.17 1.12
C THR A 29 -10.41 6.61 2.30
N ILE A 30 -10.23 5.32 2.64
CA ILE A 30 -10.89 4.70 3.80
C ILE A 30 -10.46 5.39 5.09
N PHE A 31 -9.16 5.60 5.31
CA PHE A 31 -8.66 6.28 6.52
C PHE A 31 -9.14 7.72 6.61
N TYR A 32 -9.28 8.42 5.49
CA TYR A 32 -9.87 9.76 5.46
C TYR A 32 -11.36 9.73 5.84
N MET A 33 -12.13 8.81 5.27
CA MET A 33 -13.57 8.65 5.60
C MET A 33 -13.82 8.28 7.06
N LEU A 34 -12.85 7.65 7.72
CA LEU A 34 -12.92 7.27 9.13
C LEU A 34 -12.34 8.34 10.06
N SER A 35 -11.78 9.43 9.51
CA SER A 35 -11.18 10.52 10.28
C SER A 35 -12.16 11.68 10.39
N ASP A 36 -12.26 12.25 11.59
CA ASP A 36 -12.98 13.50 11.83
C ASP A 36 -12.12 14.74 11.48
N GLU A 37 -10.86 14.54 11.11
CA GLU A 37 -9.95 15.62 10.79
C GLU A 37 -10.20 16.18 9.37
N PRO A 38 -10.06 17.51 9.18
CA PRO A 38 -10.02 18.10 7.85
C PRO A 38 -8.96 17.46 6.94
N LEU A 39 -9.23 17.44 5.64
CA LEU A 39 -8.35 16.82 4.64
C LEU A 39 -6.90 17.32 4.70
N LEU A 40 -6.69 18.60 5.01
CA LEU A 40 -5.38 19.23 5.07
C LEU A 40 -4.60 18.90 6.36
N SER A 41 -5.29 18.47 7.42
CA SER A 41 -4.66 18.04 8.69
C SER A 41 -4.48 16.52 8.78
N SER A 42 -5.21 15.73 7.99
CA SER A 42 -5.15 14.27 8.03
C SER A 42 -3.86 13.72 7.39
N GLY A 43 -2.80 13.57 8.18
CA GLY A 43 -1.46 13.20 7.69
C GLY A 43 -1.34 11.79 7.10
N ARG A 44 -1.98 10.77 7.71
CA ARG A 44 -1.89 9.37 7.21
C ARG A 44 -2.56 9.20 5.84
N PRO A 45 -3.81 9.67 5.60
CA PRO A 45 -4.41 9.64 4.26
C PRO A 45 -3.57 10.31 3.18
N GLN A 46 -3.02 11.50 3.48
CA GLN A 46 -2.16 12.24 2.56
C GLN A 46 -0.92 11.44 2.18
N LEU A 47 -0.25 10.83 3.15
CA LEU A 47 0.91 9.99 2.91
C LEU A 47 0.57 8.80 2.00
N LEU A 48 -0.55 8.13 2.27
CA LEU A 48 -1.00 6.98 1.46
C LEU A 48 -1.32 7.40 0.03
N TRP A 49 -2.02 8.53 -0.17
CA TRP A 49 -2.26 9.05 -1.51
C TRP A 49 -0.97 9.45 -2.22
N ALA A 50 -0.03 10.09 -1.52
CA ALA A 50 1.27 10.44 -2.08
C ALA A 50 2.04 9.19 -2.55
N ILE A 51 2.08 8.13 -1.73
CA ILE A 51 2.71 6.86 -2.11
C ILE A 51 2.00 6.26 -3.33
N GLY A 52 0.66 6.23 -3.33
CA GLY A 52 -0.11 5.72 -4.47
C GLY A 52 0.18 6.46 -5.77
N LEU A 53 0.22 7.80 -5.72
CA LEU A 53 0.55 8.65 -6.87
C LEU A 53 1.99 8.44 -7.35
N ILE A 54 2.96 8.37 -6.42
CA ILE A 54 4.36 8.07 -6.74
C ILE A 54 4.47 6.71 -7.45
N LEU A 55 3.79 5.68 -6.96
CA LEU A 55 3.79 4.36 -7.60
C LEU A 55 3.20 4.39 -9.02
N LEU A 56 2.14 5.17 -9.26
CA LEU A 56 1.59 5.36 -10.62
C LEU A 56 2.58 6.07 -11.54
N VAL A 57 3.28 7.10 -11.03
CA VAL A 57 4.32 7.81 -11.80
C VAL A 57 5.47 6.86 -12.13
N LEU A 58 5.94 6.06 -11.17
CA LEU A 58 6.98 5.05 -11.39
C LEU A 58 6.50 3.96 -12.37
N PHE A 59 5.25 3.53 -12.29
CA PHE A 59 4.69 2.59 -13.26
C PHE A 59 4.74 3.15 -14.69
N ARG A 60 4.35 4.42 -14.88
CA ARG A 60 4.23 5.04 -16.20
C ARG A 60 5.57 5.41 -16.82
N TYR A 61 6.46 6.04 -16.05
CA TYR A 61 7.65 6.71 -16.59
C TYR A 61 8.96 5.98 -16.33
N TYR A 62 9.04 5.15 -15.29
CA TYR A 62 10.27 4.43 -14.98
C TYR A 62 10.36 3.12 -15.77
N SER A 63 11.56 2.79 -16.24
CA SER A 63 11.79 1.64 -17.16
C SER A 63 11.91 0.30 -16.44
N TRP A 64 12.17 0.30 -15.12
CA TRP A 64 12.30 -0.90 -14.27
C TRP A 64 13.38 -1.91 -14.71
N LYS A 65 14.26 -1.54 -15.65
CA LYS A 65 15.40 -2.36 -16.11
C LYS A 65 16.65 -2.21 -15.25
N ASN A 66 16.76 -1.12 -14.48
CA ASN A 66 17.93 -0.87 -13.66
C ASN A 66 17.74 -1.48 -12.27
N THR A 67 18.45 -2.58 -12.00
CA THR A 67 18.36 -3.32 -10.73
C THR A 67 18.71 -2.47 -9.51
N SER A 68 19.74 -1.64 -9.59
CA SER A 68 20.16 -0.77 -8.47
C SER A 68 19.08 0.26 -8.14
N MET A 69 18.47 0.86 -9.16
CA MET A 69 17.36 1.80 -8.97
C MET A 69 16.08 1.10 -8.49
N ASN A 70 15.80 -0.12 -8.96
CA ASN A 70 14.68 -0.93 -8.47
C ASN A 70 14.83 -1.22 -6.97
N LEU A 71 16.03 -1.60 -6.52
CA LEU A 71 16.34 -1.83 -5.11
C LEU A 71 16.20 -0.55 -4.29
N LEU A 72 16.63 0.61 -4.84
CA LEU A 72 16.44 1.90 -4.18
C LEU A 72 14.96 2.25 -3.99
N ILE A 73 14.11 1.99 -5.00
CA ILE A 73 12.66 2.19 -4.91
C ILE A 73 12.05 1.29 -3.82
N VAL A 74 12.43 0.01 -3.80
CA VAL A 74 11.97 -0.94 -2.77
C VAL A 74 12.42 -0.51 -1.38
N ALA A 75 13.69 -0.13 -1.22
CA ALA A 75 14.23 0.35 0.04
C ALA A 75 13.53 1.64 0.51
N GLY A 76 13.28 2.59 -0.40
CA GLY A 76 12.51 3.80 -0.13
C GLY A 76 11.07 3.51 0.29
N TYR A 77 10.42 2.52 -0.34
CA TYR A 77 9.09 2.08 0.05
C TYR A 77 9.07 1.45 1.46
N ILE A 78 10.04 0.60 1.79
CA ILE A 78 10.19 0.01 3.13
C ILE A 78 10.50 1.09 4.17
N ALA A 79 11.39 2.03 3.86
CA ALA A 79 11.67 3.17 4.73
C ALA A 79 10.42 4.02 4.97
N GLY A 80 9.60 4.23 3.92
CA GLY A 80 8.29 4.90 4.04
C GLY A 80 7.30 4.15 4.93
N LEU A 81 7.29 2.83 4.89
CA LEU A 81 6.49 2.00 5.82
C LEU A 81 6.96 2.18 7.27
N ILE A 82 8.27 2.11 7.51
CA ILE A 82 8.85 2.31 8.84
C ILE A 82 8.53 3.71 9.34
N PHE A 83 8.72 4.74 8.50
CA PHE A 83 8.39 6.13 8.82
C PHE A 83 6.91 6.29 9.19
N GLU A 84 6.01 5.69 8.42
CA GLU A 84 4.58 5.72 8.70
C GLU A 84 4.26 5.13 10.09
N TRP A 85 4.82 3.95 10.39
CA TRP A 85 4.62 3.30 11.69
C TRP A 85 5.19 4.10 12.85
N LEU A 86 6.33 4.74 12.68
CA LEU A 86 6.93 5.59 13.71
C LEU A 86 6.16 6.90 13.92
N THR A 87 5.60 7.48 12.86
CA THR A 87 4.94 8.80 12.91
C THR A 87 3.48 8.70 13.35
N PHE A 88 2.76 7.71 12.82
CA PHE A 88 1.32 7.57 13.03
C PHE A 88 0.95 6.37 13.90
N GLY A 89 1.93 5.56 14.29
CA GLY A 89 1.70 4.29 14.97
C GLY A 89 1.23 3.16 14.04
N ILE A 90 1.11 1.97 14.61
CA ILE A 90 0.22 0.95 14.05
C ILE A 90 -1.20 1.47 14.28
N PRO A 91 -2.13 1.40 13.31
CA PRO A 91 -3.51 1.77 13.59
C PRO A 91 -4.00 0.86 14.74
N GLU A 92 -4.09 1.40 15.95
CA GLU A 92 -4.44 0.59 17.11
C GLU A 92 -5.92 0.20 17.04
N ALA A 93 -6.20 -1.03 17.47
CA ALA A 93 -7.55 -1.57 17.62
C ALA A 93 -8.30 -0.82 18.74
N ALA A 94 -8.74 0.41 18.49
CA ALA A 94 -9.54 1.16 19.44
C ALA A 94 -10.38 2.26 18.76
N MET A 95 -11.15 1.91 17.73
CA MET A 95 -12.50 2.50 17.71
C MET A 95 -13.25 1.85 18.87
N THR A 96 -13.13 2.42 20.07
CA THR A 96 -13.88 2.02 21.26
C THR A 96 -15.35 2.33 21.03
N LEU A 97 -16.02 1.48 20.26
CA LEU A 97 -17.47 1.45 20.20
C LEU A 97 -17.94 0.92 21.55
N ASN A 98 -18.47 1.81 22.40
CA ASN A 98 -19.12 1.44 23.67
C ASN A 98 -20.18 0.37 23.40
N MET A 99 -19.83 -0.90 23.66
CA MET A 99 -20.69 -2.06 23.42
C MET A 99 -21.66 -2.22 24.59
N THR A 100 -22.67 -1.36 24.67
CA THR A 100 -23.85 -1.60 25.48
C THR A 100 -24.97 -2.15 24.59
N GLY A 101 -24.93 -3.47 24.37
CA GLY A 101 -26.02 -4.24 23.75
C GLY A 101 -25.67 -4.83 22.39
N TYR A 102 -25.91 -6.14 22.24
CA TYR A 102 -25.91 -6.86 20.96
C TYR A 102 -26.93 -6.22 20.00
N ASN A 103 -26.49 -5.22 19.24
CA ASN A 103 -27.30 -4.50 18.27
C ASN A 103 -26.70 -4.68 16.88
N LYS A 104 -27.52 -4.51 15.84
CA LYS A 104 -27.28 -4.85 14.42
C LYS A 104 -25.98 -4.31 13.78
N GLY A 105 -25.18 -3.53 14.50
CA GLY A 105 -23.86 -3.04 14.10
C GLY A 105 -22.69 -3.98 14.37
N PHE A 106 -22.88 -5.16 14.99
CA PHE A 106 -21.78 -6.08 15.33
C PHE A 106 -20.86 -6.44 14.15
N ILE A 107 -21.44 -6.70 12.96
CA ILE A 107 -20.67 -7.02 11.74
C ILE A 107 -19.84 -5.81 11.31
N THR A 108 -20.43 -4.61 11.28
CA THR A 108 -19.73 -3.38 10.93
C THR A 108 -18.60 -3.09 11.92
N THR A 109 -18.84 -3.29 13.22
CA THR A 109 -17.83 -3.15 14.27
C THR A 109 -16.67 -4.14 14.07
N ALA A 110 -16.97 -5.40 13.77
CA ALA A 110 -15.94 -6.42 13.50
C ALA A 110 -15.11 -6.07 12.25
N ILE A 111 -15.74 -5.58 11.18
CA ILE A 111 -15.03 -5.09 9.98
C ILE A 111 -14.13 -3.91 10.34
N VAL A 112 -14.64 -2.92 11.07
CA VAL A 112 -13.87 -1.73 11.46
C VAL A 112 -12.68 -2.09 12.36
N GLN A 113 -12.84 -3.05 13.28
CA GLN A 113 -11.75 -3.53 14.14
C GLN A 113 -10.71 -4.38 13.40
N THR A 114 -11.08 -5.01 12.28
CA THR A 114 -10.15 -5.80 11.47
C THR A 114 -9.42 -4.98 10.41
N LEU A 115 -9.91 -3.78 10.07
CA LEU A 115 -9.28 -2.88 9.09
C LEU A 115 -7.78 -2.62 9.35
N PRO A 116 -7.30 -2.37 10.58
CA PRO A 116 -5.88 -2.17 10.82
C PRO A 116 -5.01 -3.37 10.45
N TRP A 117 -5.48 -4.58 10.76
CA TRP A 117 -4.78 -5.82 10.45
C TRP A 117 -4.79 -6.11 8.95
N LEU A 118 -5.94 -5.89 8.31
CA LEU A 118 -6.07 -5.99 6.86
C LEU A 118 -5.12 -5.00 6.17
N TYR A 119 -5.06 -3.77 6.66
CA TYR A 119 -4.15 -2.74 6.18
C TYR A 119 -2.68 -3.17 6.31
N ALA A 120 -2.25 -3.64 7.48
CA ALA A 120 -0.89 -4.13 7.68
C ALA A 120 -0.55 -5.30 6.73
N GLY A 121 -1.47 -6.26 6.58
CA GLY A 121 -1.31 -7.37 5.64
C GLY A 121 -1.18 -6.90 4.20
N LEU A 122 -2.04 -5.97 3.76
CA LEU A 122 -1.98 -5.37 2.43
C LEU A 122 -0.67 -4.63 2.19
N ARG A 123 -0.12 -3.94 3.19
CA ARG A 123 1.19 -3.27 3.09
C ARG A 123 2.32 -4.26 2.87
N VAL A 124 2.32 -5.38 3.60
CA VAL A 124 3.29 -6.47 3.40
C VAL A 124 3.15 -7.08 1.99
N CYS A 125 1.93 -7.36 1.55
CA CYS A 125 1.67 -7.86 0.20
C CYS A 125 2.20 -6.89 -0.89
N CYS A 126 1.98 -5.58 -0.72
CA CYS A 126 2.50 -4.56 -1.63
C CYS A 126 4.04 -4.52 -1.65
N THR A 127 4.70 -4.67 -0.49
CA THR A 127 6.17 -4.80 -0.42
C THR A 127 6.64 -6.00 -1.22
N LEU A 128 6.02 -7.16 -1.02
CA LEU A 128 6.37 -8.39 -1.73
C LEU A 128 6.17 -8.26 -3.25
N LEU A 129 5.09 -7.59 -3.69
CA LEU A 129 4.87 -7.28 -5.10
C LEU A 129 6.00 -6.42 -5.67
N LEU A 130 6.40 -5.34 -4.99
CA LEU A 130 7.49 -4.48 -5.46
C LEU A 130 8.83 -5.21 -5.51
N VAL A 131 9.12 -6.06 -4.51
CA VAL A 131 10.30 -6.94 -4.53
C VAL A 131 10.24 -7.90 -5.71
N HIS A 132 9.08 -8.49 -5.99
CA HIS A 132 8.90 -9.38 -7.14
C HIS A 132 9.17 -8.66 -8.46
N VAL A 133 8.61 -7.45 -8.67
CA VAL A 133 8.89 -6.65 -9.88
C VAL A 133 10.37 -6.32 -10.01
N ALA A 134 11.01 -5.91 -8.92
CA ALA A 134 12.44 -5.61 -8.92
C ALA A 134 13.29 -6.81 -9.34
N ARG A 135 12.93 -8.02 -8.88
CA ARG A 135 13.62 -9.27 -9.23
C ARG A 135 13.40 -9.68 -10.68
N GLU A 136 12.19 -9.56 -11.21
CA GLU A 136 11.92 -9.88 -12.62
C GLU A 136 12.56 -8.85 -13.56
N GLY A 137 12.62 -7.58 -13.16
CA GLY A 137 13.33 -6.54 -13.91
C GLY A 137 14.84 -6.78 -14.02
N ALA A 138 15.45 -7.40 -13.01
CA ALA A 138 16.87 -7.77 -13.02
C ALA A 138 17.21 -8.93 -13.96
N ARG A 139 16.20 -9.66 -14.46
CA ARG A 139 16.36 -10.80 -15.38
C ARG A 139 16.23 -10.41 -16.85
N LEU A 140 15.91 -9.14 -17.14
CA LEU A 140 15.81 -8.56 -18.47
C LEU A 140 17.08 -7.82 -18.86
#